data_AF-A0A345H1I4-F1
#
_entry.id   AF-A0A345H1I4-F1
#
_cell.length_a   1.000
_cell.length_b   1.000
_cell.length_c   1.000
_cell.angle_alpha   90.00
_cell.angle_beta   90.00
_cell.angle_gamma   90.00
#
_symmetry.space_group_name_H-M   'P 1'
#
loop_
_entity.id
_entity.type
_entity.pdbx_description
1 polymer ?
#
loop_
_entity_poly.entity_id
_entity_poly.type
_entity_poly.pdbx_seq_one_letter_code
_entity_poly.pdbx_strand_id
1 'polypeptide(L)'
;MIWRHNNYKKLAKRYTPHEWRTNIHLSWLYAKLSPLIKLQEDILYRMQHDCRVIYMEKMLNEWFGVQTYDPMNHQETRKVYIGDGFKPKKTYLFQDYEQKPVYVFLRSENTPVFIYVAAEFIEQFFNFIVWIPIEYVFNETILKAKINYYKLAGKQYKIERY
;
A
#
# COMPACT_ATOMS: atom_id res chain seq x y z
N MET A 1 6.49 14.29 -9.99
CA MET A 1 7.96 14.23 -9.81
C MET A 1 8.53 13.39 -10.95
N ILE A 2 9.45 13.93 -11.76
CA ILE A 2 10.01 13.21 -12.90
C ILE A 2 11.27 12.48 -12.41
N TRP A 3 11.16 11.16 -12.25
CA TRP A 3 12.30 10.34 -11.85
C TRP A 3 13.27 10.19 -13.02
N ARG A 4 14.57 10.39 -12.77
CA ARG A 4 15.61 10.29 -13.79
C ARG A 4 15.85 8.81 -14.14
N HIS A 5 15.29 8.36 -15.26
CA HIS A 5 15.57 7.05 -15.81
C HIS A 5 16.96 7.03 -16.47
N ASN A 6 17.98 6.54 -15.76
CA ASN A 6 19.31 6.35 -16.35
C ASN A 6 19.34 5.08 -17.21
N ASN A 7 19.62 5.20 -18.51
CA ASN A 7 19.83 4.05 -19.39
C ASN A 7 21.30 3.60 -19.33
N TYR A 8 21.59 2.65 -18.43
CA TYR A 8 22.95 2.14 -18.21
C TYR A 8 23.56 1.47 -19.44
N LYS A 9 22.77 0.81 -20.30
CA LYS A 9 23.27 0.22 -21.55
C LYS A 9 23.81 1.29 -22.51
N LYS A 10 23.07 2.39 -22.65
CA LYS A 10 23.48 3.54 -23.48
C LYS A 10 24.74 4.22 -22.93
N LEU A 11 24.82 4.36 -21.60
CA LEU A 11 26.01 4.91 -20.93
C LEU A 11 27.23 4.00 -21.16
N ALA A 12 27.09 2.70 -20.93
CA ALA A 12 28.15 1.72 -21.13
C ALA A 12 28.73 1.77 -22.55
N LYS A 13 27.87 1.76 -23.58
CA LYS A 13 28.30 1.91 -24.98
C LYS A 13 29.02 3.24 -25.24
N ARG A 14 28.59 4.33 -24.60
CA ARG A 14 29.23 5.64 -24.74
C ARG A 14 30.63 5.67 -24.13
N TYR A 15 30.80 5.08 -22.94
CA TYR A 15 32.08 5.05 -22.24
C TYR A 15 33.07 4.01 -22.80
N THR A 16 32.59 2.97 -23.50
CA THR A 16 33.50 2.08 -24.23
C THR A 16 34.14 2.79 -25.43
N PRO A 17 35.48 2.74 -25.59
CA PRO A 17 36.17 3.22 -26.79
C PRO A 17 35.63 2.56 -28.05
N HIS A 18 35.69 3.25 -29.19
CA HIS A 18 35.10 2.77 -30.44
C HIS A 18 35.61 1.38 -30.85
N GLU A 19 36.90 1.13 -30.68
CA GLU A 19 37.58 -0.12 -31.03
C GLU A 19 37.03 -1.34 -30.28
N TRP A 20 36.53 -1.15 -29.06
CA TRP A 20 36.03 -2.24 -28.21
C TRP A 20 34.50 -2.40 -28.28
N ARG A 21 33.82 -1.68 -29.18
CA ARG A 21 32.35 -1.77 -29.39
C ARG A 21 31.93 -2.93 -30.27
N THR A 22 32.62 -4.06 -30.22
CA THR A 22 32.17 -5.27 -30.90
C THR A 22 30.94 -5.86 -30.18
N ASN A 23 30.11 -6.59 -30.91
CA ASN A 23 28.88 -7.19 -30.36
C ASN A 23 29.19 -8.16 -29.20
N ILE A 24 30.34 -8.84 -29.23
CA ILE A 24 30.76 -9.78 -28.18
C ILE A 24 31.11 -9.02 -26.89
N HIS A 25 31.97 -8.01 -26.97
CA HIS A 25 32.37 -7.22 -25.80
C HIS A 25 31.19 -6.47 -25.18
N LEU A 26 30.31 -5.90 -26.01
CA LEU A 26 29.10 -5.23 -25.52
C LEU A 26 28.14 -6.22 -24.84
N SER A 27 27.95 -7.42 -25.38
CA SER A 27 27.08 -8.43 -24.76
C SER A 27 27.61 -8.88 -23.40
N TRP A 28 28.93 -9.08 -23.30
CA TRP A 28 29.58 -9.39 -22.03
C TRP A 28 29.42 -8.26 -21.00
N LEU A 29 29.61 -7.01 -21.42
CA LEU A 29 29.42 -5.84 -20.57
C LEU A 29 27.95 -5.71 -20.11
N TYR A 30 26.98 -5.94 -21.00
CA TYR A 30 25.56 -5.94 -20.66
C TYR A 30 25.19 -7.06 -19.70
N ALA A 31 25.80 -8.25 -19.82
CA ALA A 31 25.60 -9.33 -18.86
C ALA A 31 26.09 -8.90 -17.46
N LYS A 32 27.25 -8.24 -17.37
CA LYS A 32 27.77 -7.68 -16.11
C LYS A 32 26.93 -6.52 -15.55
N LEU A 33 26.30 -5.72 -16.41
CA LEU A 33 25.41 -4.63 -16.01
C LEU A 33 24.00 -5.09 -15.62
N SER A 34 23.60 -6.31 -16.00
CA SER A 34 22.26 -6.82 -15.71
C SER A 34 21.82 -6.75 -14.24
N PRO A 35 22.64 -7.12 -13.22
CA PRO A 35 22.23 -6.97 -11.82
C PRO A 35 22.04 -5.51 -11.41
N LEU A 36 22.85 -4.58 -11.95
CA LEU A 36 22.74 -3.16 -11.64
C LEU A 36 21.44 -2.57 -12.20
N ILE A 37 21.06 -2.98 -13.42
CA ILE A 37 19.80 -2.55 -14.05
C ILE A 37 18.61 -3.05 -13.22
N LYS A 38 18.61 -4.33 -12.83
CA LYS A 38 17.56 -4.90 -11.96
C LYS A 38 17.47 -4.15 -10.62
N LEU A 39 18.62 -3.86 -10.00
CA LEU A 39 18.66 -3.09 -8.75
C LEU A 39 18.06 -1.69 -8.91
N GLN A 40 18.35 -1.01 -10.04
CA GLN A 40 17.78 0.30 -10.33
C GLN A 40 16.26 0.21 -10.52
N GLU A 41 15.78 -0.75 -11.31
CA GLU A 41 14.35 -0.98 -11.52
C GLU A 41 13.62 -1.22 -10.19
N ASP A 42 14.20 -2.04 -9.31
CA ASP A 42 13.67 -2.31 -7.98
C ASP A 42 13.65 -1.05 -7.09
N ILE A 43 14.70 -0.23 -7.13
CA ILE A 43 14.76 1.02 -6.37
C ILE A 43 13.69 2.00 -6.88
N LEU A 44 13.61 2.18 -8.21
CA LEU A 44 12.63 3.08 -8.82
C LEU A 44 11.20 2.64 -8.51
N TYR A 45 10.94 1.33 -8.56
CA TYR A 45 9.66 0.77 -8.16
C TYR A 45 9.33 1.13 -6.71
N ARG A 46 10.26 0.90 -5.77
CA ARG A 46 10.05 1.26 -4.36
C ARG A 46 9.83 2.75 -4.15
N MET A 47 10.53 3.61 -4.89
CA MET A 47 10.37 5.08 -4.80
C MET A 47 9.06 5.60 -5.40
N GLN A 48 8.43 4.83 -6.30
CA GLN A 48 7.13 5.20 -6.88
C GLN A 48 5.94 4.80 -5.99
N HIS A 49 6.14 3.89 -5.04
CA HIS A 49 5.09 3.37 -4.19
C HIS A 49 5.21 3.94 -2.78
N ASP A 50 4.30 4.85 -2.44
CA ASP A 50 4.19 5.45 -1.11
C ASP A 50 3.17 4.69 -0.23
N CYS A 51 3.00 5.14 1.02
CA CYS A 51 1.99 4.64 1.96
C CYS A 51 0.54 4.99 1.59
N ARG A 52 0.28 5.49 0.38
CA ARG A 52 -1.06 5.83 -0.10
C ARG A 52 -1.79 4.53 -0.49
N VAL A 53 -3.09 4.48 -0.19
CA VAL A 53 -3.94 3.30 -0.43
C VAL A 53 -3.83 2.80 -1.87
N ILE A 54 -3.99 3.68 -2.85
CA ILE A 54 -3.94 3.32 -4.28
C ILE A 54 -2.62 2.64 -4.66
N TYR A 55 -1.48 3.12 -4.15
CA TYR A 55 -0.18 2.54 -4.46
C TYR A 55 0.05 1.22 -3.72
N MET A 56 -0.40 1.09 -2.48
CA MET A 56 -0.36 -0.18 -1.77
C MET A 56 -1.23 -1.23 -2.45
N GLU A 57 -2.47 -0.88 -2.85
CA GLU A 57 -3.35 -1.76 -3.61
C GLU A 57 -2.70 -2.17 -4.92
N LYS A 58 -2.13 -1.23 -5.67
CA LYS A 58 -1.39 -1.52 -6.90
C LYS A 58 -0.28 -2.55 -6.67
N MET A 59 0.59 -2.29 -5.69
CA MET A 59 1.73 -3.15 -5.37
C MET A 59 1.28 -4.56 -4.96
N LEU A 60 0.18 -4.66 -4.20
CA LEU A 60 -0.40 -5.95 -3.82
C LEU A 60 -0.96 -6.70 -5.04
N ASN A 61 -1.75 -6.05 -5.90
CA ASN A 61 -2.30 -6.72 -7.09
C ASN A 61 -1.21 -7.18 -8.06
N GLU A 62 -0.15 -6.40 -8.24
CA GLU A 62 1.02 -6.80 -9.04
C GLU A 62 1.76 -7.98 -8.39
N TRP A 63 1.93 -7.97 -7.07
CA TRP A 63 2.60 -9.05 -6.34
C TRP A 63 1.82 -10.38 -6.41
N PHE A 64 0.50 -10.32 -6.33
CA PHE A 64 -0.37 -11.48 -6.51
C PHE A 64 -0.48 -11.94 -7.98
N GLY A 65 0.09 -11.20 -8.93
CA GLY A 65 0.05 -11.55 -10.35
C GLY A 65 -1.36 -11.58 -10.91
N VAL A 66 -2.23 -10.65 -10.47
CA VAL A 66 -3.61 -10.56 -10.94
C VAL A 66 -3.61 -10.28 -12.44
N GLN A 67 -3.98 -11.28 -13.25
CA GLN A 67 -3.87 -11.21 -14.73
C GLN A 67 -4.72 -10.09 -15.34
N THR A 68 -5.84 -9.77 -14.71
CA THR A 68 -6.77 -8.73 -15.17
C THR A 68 -6.39 -7.33 -14.71
N TYR A 69 -5.35 -7.18 -13.89
CA TYR A 69 -5.00 -5.91 -13.27
C TYR A 69 -4.38 -4.93 -14.26
N ASP A 70 -5.02 -3.77 -14.39
CA ASP A 70 -4.53 -2.66 -15.21
C ASP A 70 -4.33 -1.42 -14.31
N PRO A 71 -3.09 -0.88 -14.20
CA PRO A 71 -2.82 0.34 -13.46
C PRO A 71 -3.62 1.56 -13.93
N MET A 72 -4.04 1.62 -15.21
CA MET A 72 -4.86 2.73 -15.73
C MET A 72 -6.30 2.63 -15.26
N ASN A 73 -6.83 1.40 -15.15
CA ASN A 73 -8.19 1.11 -14.71
C ASN A 73 -8.20 0.43 -13.33
N HIS A 74 -7.47 1.03 -12.38
CA HIS A 74 -7.20 0.43 -11.07
C HIS A 74 -8.46 0.06 -10.27
N GLN A 75 -9.50 0.91 -10.28
CA GLN A 75 -10.69 0.70 -9.45
C GLN A 75 -11.53 -0.51 -9.90
N GLU A 76 -11.56 -0.77 -11.21
CA GLU A 76 -12.37 -1.85 -11.80
C GLU A 76 -11.62 -3.18 -11.84
N THR A 77 -10.28 -3.12 -11.97
CA THR A 77 -9.45 -4.30 -12.19
C THR A 77 -8.77 -4.84 -10.93
N ARG A 78 -8.76 -4.07 -9.83
CA ARG A 78 -8.21 -4.54 -8.55
C ARG A 78 -9.03 -5.69 -7.99
N LYS A 79 -8.35 -6.77 -7.60
CA LYS A 79 -8.94 -7.87 -6.83
C LYS A 79 -8.55 -7.81 -5.36
N VAL A 80 -7.36 -7.29 -5.07
CA VAL A 80 -6.92 -7.02 -3.69
C VAL A 80 -7.09 -5.54 -3.40
N TYR A 81 -7.87 -5.22 -2.38
CA TYR A 81 -8.17 -3.83 -2.03
C TYR A 81 -8.09 -3.60 -0.53
N ILE A 82 -7.96 -2.33 -0.13
CA ILE A 82 -7.84 -1.90 1.25
C ILE A 82 -9.12 -1.16 1.63
N GLY A 83 -9.86 -1.75 2.56
CA GLY A 83 -11.02 -1.13 3.18
C GLY A 83 -10.64 -0.31 4.40
N ASP A 84 -11.46 0.67 4.73
CA ASP A 84 -11.40 1.35 6.02
C ASP A 84 -11.70 0.36 7.15
N GLY A 85 -10.94 0.45 8.24
CA GLY A 85 -11.29 -0.26 9.47
C GLY A 85 -12.55 0.32 10.10
N PHE A 86 -13.16 -0.46 10.99
CA PHE A 86 -14.34 -0.01 11.73
C PHE A 86 -14.02 1.24 12.56
N LYS A 87 -14.72 2.34 12.27
CA LYS A 87 -14.62 3.62 12.98
C LYS A 87 -15.97 3.89 13.65
N PRO A 88 -16.13 3.56 14.95
CA PRO A 88 -17.33 3.91 15.68
C PRO A 88 -17.57 5.43 15.66
N LYS A 89 -18.84 5.82 15.56
CA LYS A 89 -19.27 7.22 15.63
C LYS A 89 -18.97 7.76 17.04
N LYS A 90 -18.12 8.78 17.13
CA LYS A 90 -17.82 9.45 18.40
C LYS A 90 -18.97 10.38 18.76
N THR A 91 -19.60 10.14 19.90
CA THR A 91 -20.54 11.08 20.53
C THR A 91 -19.78 11.82 21.62
N TYR A 92 -19.64 13.13 21.48
CA TYR A 92 -19.03 13.97 22.51
C TYR A 92 -20.11 14.41 23.50
N LEU A 93 -19.87 14.18 24.78
CA LEU A 93 -20.65 14.74 25.87
C LEU A 93 -20.03 16.10 26.20
N PHE A 94 -20.83 17.15 26.11
CA PHE A 94 -20.42 18.51 26.51
C PHE A 94 -20.93 18.78 27.92
N GLN A 95 -20.17 19.55 28.69
CA GLN A 95 -20.63 20.02 30.00
C GLN A 95 -21.59 21.20 29.81
N ASP A 96 -22.50 21.43 30.77
CA ASP A 96 -23.52 22.47 30.68
C ASP A 96 -22.94 23.88 30.43
N TYR A 97 -21.70 24.13 30.88
CA TYR A 97 -21.00 25.39 30.64
C TYR A 97 -20.53 25.60 29.18
N GLU A 98 -20.49 24.54 28.36
CA GLU A 98 -19.93 24.55 27.00
C GLU A 98 -20.93 25.02 25.92
N GLN A 99 -22.16 25.39 26.32
CA GLN A 99 -23.20 26.02 25.49
C GLN A 99 -23.38 25.39 24.09
N LYS A 100 -23.51 24.06 24.00
CA LYS A 100 -23.88 23.36 22.76
C LYS A 100 -25.00 22.36 23.03
N PRO A 101 -26.13 22.40 22.31
CA PRO A 101 -27.24 21.48 22.58
C PRO A 101 -26.89 20.08 22.05
N VAL A 102 -26.64 19.12 22.94
CA VAL A 102 -26.65 17.68 22.61
C VAL A 102 -27.66 16.99 23.50
N TYR A 103 -28.75 16.53 22.90
CA TYR A 103 -29.80 15.79 23.60
C TYR A 103 -29.39 14.32 23.72
N VAL A 104 -29.19 13.85 24.94
CA VAL A 104 -29.11 12.42 25.27
C VAL A 104 -30.56 11.95 25.45
N PHE A 105 -31.04 11.11 24.55
CA PHE A 105 -32.44 10.63 24.57
C PHE A 105 -32.70 9.74 25.80
N LEU A 106 -33.91 9.84 26.34
CA LEU A 106 -34.36 9.03 27.47
C LEU A 106 -34.56 7.57 27.03
N ARG A 107 -34.51 6.63 27.98
CA ARG A 107 -34.72 5.19 27.72
C ARG A 107 -36.09 4.87 27.07
N SER A 108 -37.06 5.79 27.20
CA SER A 108 -38.38 5.75 26.58
C SER A 108 -38.40 6.15 25.09
N GLU A 109 -37.35 6.80 24.61
CA GLU A 109 -37.15 7.25 23.23
C GLU A 109 -36.22 6.23 22.56
N ASN A 110 -36.80 5.34 21.76
CA ASN A 110 -36.35 3.97 21.48
C ASN A 110 -35.06 3.81 20.62
N THR A 111 -33.99 4.57 20.87
CA THR A 111 -32.67 4.32 20.28
C THR A 111 -31.57 4.41 21.35
N PRO A 112 -31.09 3.29 21.90
CA PRO A 112 -29.99 3.32 22.86
C PRO A 112 -28.72 3.87 22.19
N VAL A 113 -28.20 4.99 22.70
CA VAL A 113 -26.90 5.54 22.28
C VAL A 113 -25.83 4.92 23.16
N PHE A 114 -25.03 4.03 22.58
CA PHE A 114 -23.90 3.42 23.28
C PHE A 114 -22.76 4.44 23.42
N ILE A 115 -22.41 4.73 24.68
CA ILE A 115 -21.27 5.57 25.03
C ILE A 115 -20.09 4.64 25.29
N TYR A 116 -19.01 4.87 24.56
CA TYR A 116 -17.77 4.13 24.71
C TYR A 116 -16.73 5.05 25.34
N VAL A 117 -15.91 4.52 26.25
CA VAL A 117 -14.83 5.28 26.89
C VAL A 117 -13.63 5.32 25.94
N ALA A 118 -12.89 6.43 25.88
CA ALA A 118 -11.77 6.58 24.95
C ALA A 118 -10.74 5.43 24.98
N ALA A 119 -10.53 4.80 26.15
CA ALA A 119 -9.66 3.63 26.31
C ALA A 119 -10.18 2.38 25.56
N GLU A 120 -11.50 2.17 25.52
CA GLU A 120 -12.15 1.07 24.79
C GLU A 120 -11.97 1.22 23.27
N PHE A 121 -11.64 2.42 22.77
CA PHE A 121 -11.34 2.64 21.36
C PHE A 121 -9.91 2.28 20.95
N ILE A 122 -8.96 2.17 21.88
CA ILE A 122 -7.55 2.04 21.52
C ILE A 122 -7.20 0.58 21.17
N GLU A 123 -7.89 -0.40 21.77
CA GLU A 123 -7.50 -1.81 21.68
C GLU A 123 -8.21 -2.60 20.56
N GLN A 124 -9.35 -2.13 20.03
CA GLN A 124 -10.17 -2.90 19.08
C GLN A 124 -10.15 -2.44 17.63
N PHE A 125 -9.47 -1.33 17.28
CA PHE A 125 -9.59 -0.77 15.94
C PHE A 125 -8.33 -0.90 15.10
N PHE A 126 -8.41 -1.80 14.12
CA PHE A 126 -7.54 -1.77 12.94
C PHE A 126 -7.78 -0.48 12.16
N ASN A 127 -6.72 0.15 11.67
CA ASN A 127 -6.86 1.36 10.86
C ASN A 127 -7.38 1.05 9.45
N PHE A 128 -7.03 -0.12 8.92
CA PHE A 128 -7.48 -0.60 7.61
C PHE A 128 -7.51 -2.12 7.55
N ILE A 129 -8.29 -2.65 6.60
CA ILE A 129 -8.43 -4.08 6.35
C ILE A 129 -7.97 -4.35 4.92
N VAL A 130 -7.09 -5.33 4.74
CA VAL A 130 -6.66 -5.80 3.43
C VAL A 130 -7.55 -6.96 3.02
N TRP A 131 -8.36 -6.75 2.00
CA TRP A 131 -9.29 -7.73 1.44
C TRP A 131 -8.61 -8.50 0.30
N ILE A 132 -8.56 -9.82 0.45
CA ILE A 132 -7.91 -10.72 -0.50
C ILE A 132 -8.92 -11.80 -0.92
N PRO A 133 -9.11 -12.05 -2.22
CA PRO A 133 -9.97 -13.14 -2.67
C PRO A 133 -9.44 -14.50 -2.17
N ILE A 134 -10.35 -15.41 -1.80
CA ILE A 134 -10.03 -16.77 -1.35
C ILE A 134 -9.15 -17.55 -2.35
N GLU A 135 -9.25 -17.23 -3.64
CA GLU A 135 -8.49 -17.87 -4.73
C GLU A 135 -6.97 -17.73 -4.60
N TYR A 136 -6.48 -16.69 -3.92
CA TYR A 136 -5.04 -16.42 -3.83
C TYR A 136 -4.40 -17.11 -2.63
N VAL A 137 -3.46 -18.02 -2.91
CA VAL A 137 -2.62 -18.65 -1.89
C VAL A 137 -1.41 -17.78 -1.61
N PHE A 138 -1.16 -17.47 -0.34
CA PHE A 138 0.00 -16.67 0.08
C PHE A 138 0.58 -17.14 1.41
N ASN A 139 1.87 -16.86 1.59
CA ASN A 139 2.53 -16.96 2.89
C ASN A 139 2.27 -15.67 3.68
N GLU A 140 1.61 -15.81 4.83
CA GLU A 140 1.22 -14.68 5.67
C GLU A 140 2.42 -13.87 6.16
N THR A 141 3.55 -14.50 6.48
CA THR A 141 4.76 -13.81 6.95
C THR A 141 5.35 -12.90 5.87
N ILE A 142 5.40 -13.39 4.63
CA ILE A 142 5.93 -12.63 3.49
C ILE A 142 5.01 -11.45 3.18
N LEU A 143 3.69 -11.70 3.16
CA LEU A 143 2.70 -10.66 2.91
C LEU A 143 2.75 -9.58 4.01
N LYS A 144 2.84 -9.97 5.27
CA LYS A 144 2.99 -9.04 6.40
C LYS A 144 4.26 -8.21 6.28
N ALA A 145 5.39 -8.82 5.93
CA ALA A 145 6.64 -8.09 5.71
C ALA A 145 6.50 -7.05 4.59
N LYS A 146 5.83 -7.41 3.48
CA LYS A 146 5.58 -6.51 2.35
C LYS A 146 4.67 -5.34 2.74
N ILE A 147 3.57 -5.61 3.44
CA ILE A 147 2.65 -4.56 3.92
C ILE A 147 3.38 -3.62 4.89
N ASN A 148 4.14 -4.17 5.85
CA ASN A 148 4.88 -3.38 6.83
C ASN A 148 5.95 -2.48 6.20
N TYR A 149 6.52 -2.86 5.05
CA TYR A 149 7.49 -2.04 4.33
C TYR A 149 6.87 -0.72 3.82
N TYR A 150 5.64 -0.76 3.31
CA TYR A 150 4.99 0.41 2.70
C TYR A 150 4.01 1.13 3.64
N LYS A 151 3.49 0.44 4.65
CA LYS A 151 2.56 1.00 5.63
C LYS A 151 3.22 2.14 6.41
N LEU A 152 2.44 3.18 6.72
CA LEU A 152 2.87 4.20 7.68
C LEU A 152 3.14 3.57 9.07
N ALA A 153 4.24 3.99 9.70
CA ALA A 153 4.60 3.52 11.05
C ALA A 153 3.45 3.73 12.05
N GLY A 154 3.25 2.75 12.93
CA GLY A 154 2.21 2.80 13.97
C GLY A 154 0.77 2.46 13.50
N LYS A 155 0.50 2.32 12.20
CA LYS A 155 -0.83 1.89 11.74
C LYS A 155 -1.04 0.39 12.00
N GLN A 156 -2.22 0.01 12.46
CA GLN A 156 -2.61 -1.39 12.62
C GLN A 156 -3.49 -1.83 11.45
N TYR A 157 -3.38 -3.08 11.04
CA TYR A 157 -4.16 -3.63 9.94
C TYR A 157 -4.56 -5.08 10.20
N LYS A 158 -5.65 -5.49 9.56
CA LYS A 158 -6.12 -6.87 9.52
C LYS A 158 -6.10 -7.36 8.08
N ILE A 159 -5.84 -8.65 7.88
CA ILE A 159 -5.97 -9.30 6.58
C ILE A 159 -7.23 -10.15 6.66
N GLU A 160 -8.15 -9.94 5.73
CA GLU A 160 -9.39 -10.72 5.63
C GLU A 160 -9.54 -11.31 4.23
N ARG A 161 -10.16 -12.48 4.18
CA ARG A 161 -10.47 -13.18 2.94
C ARG A 161 -11.95 -13.03 2.61
N TYR A 162 -12.25 -12.90 1.33
CA TYR A 162 -13.63 -12.82 0.83
C TYR A 162 -13.82 -13.69 -0.42
#